data_AF-A0A817G2L4-F1
#
_entry.id   AF-A0A817G2L4-F1
#
_cell.length_a   1.000
_cell.length_b   1.000
_cell.length_c   1.000
_cell.angle_alpha   90.00
_cell.angle_beta   90.00
_cell.angle_gamma   90.00
#
_symmetry.space_group_name_H-M   'P 1'
#
loop_
_entity.id
_entity.type
_entity.pdbx_description
1 polymer ?
#
loop_
_entity_poly.entity_id
_entity_poly.type
_entity_poly.pdbx_seq_one_letter_code
_entity_poly.pdbx_strand_id
1 'polypeptide(L)'
;MISTMSRQRRRHVTENYLVIWVDDNIDMANKDDQHTLAPLRSVVNQVNPCTTGEQHVQQLSENPEETSFVISSDALGQHLVPNIHSMPKLDVIYTICDNKQRHQVWVKNLTKIQGIHTFI
;
A
#
# COMPACT_ATOMS: atom_id res chain seq x y z
N MET A 1 19.53 30.97 -33.11
CA MET A 1 19.22 30.56 -31.72
C MET A 1 17.86 29.89 -31.71
N ILE A 2 17.82 28.55 -31.72
CA ILE A 2 16.63 27.80 -31.32
C ILE A 2 17.18 26.62 -30.53
N SER A 3 17.23 26.76 -29.20
CA SER A 3 17.56 25.66 -28.30
C SER A 3 16.38 24.69 -28.32
N THR A 4 16.57 23.55 -28.98
CA THR A 4 15.66 22.42 -28.89
C THR A 4 15.68 21.95 -27.43
N MET A 5 14.65 22.30 -26.66
CA MET A 5 14.45 21.73 -25.34
C MET A 5 14.23 20.23 -25.52
N SER A 6 15.24 19.44 -25.17
CA SER A 6 15.12 18.01 -25.00
C SER A 6 13.97 17.76 -24.02
N ARG A 7 12.84 17.29 -24.54
CA ARG A 7 11.73 16.76 -23.76
C ARG A 7 12.31 15.59 -22.98
N GLN A 8 12.72 15.87 -21.74
CA GLN A 8 13.17 14.87 -20.80
C GLN A 8 11.97 13.94 -20.58
N ARG A 9 11.94 12.82 -21.32
CA ARG A 9 11.10 11.68 -20.95
C ARG A 9 11.49 11.40 -19.51
N ARG A 10 10.62 11.76 -18.56
CA ARG A 10 10.65 11.13 -17.25
C ARG A 10 10.60 9.65 -17.54
N ARG A 11 11.76 9.00 -17.48
CA ARG A 11 11.80 7.56 -17.28
C ARG A 11 11.04 7.42 -15.97
N HIS A 12 9.79 6.98 -16.02
CA HIS A 12 9.26 6.24 -14.90
C HIS A 12 10.23 5.07 -14.79
N VAL A 13 11.25 5.23 -13.96
CA VAL A 13 11.77 4.08 -13.25
C VAL A 13 10.52 3.61 -12.54
N THR A 14 9.86 2.59 -13.09
CA THR A 14 8.91 1.81 -12.31
C THR A 14 9.77 1.26 -11.19
N GLU A 15 9.84 2.03 -10.11
CA GLU A 15 10.32 1.52 -8.84
C GLU A 15 9.48 0.27 -8.61
N ASN A 16 10.19 -0.84 -8.41
CA ASN A 16 9.54 -2.11 -8.20
C ASN A 16 8.84 -2.00 -6.85
N TYR A 17 7.53 -1.78 -6.88
CA TYR A 17 6.75 -1.64 -5.66
C TYR A 17 5.98 -2.93 -5.40
N LEU A 18 6.20 -3.48 -4.22
CA LEU A 18 5.36 -4.50 -3.63
C LEU A 18 4.20 -3.81 -2.90
N VAL A 19 2.97 -4.17 -3.25
CA VAL A 19 1.80 -3.80 -2.45
C VAL A 19 1.39 -4.97 -1.59
N ILE A 20 1.30 -4.74 -0.28
CA ILE A 20 0.67 -5.66 0.65
C ILE A 20 -0.73 -5.15 0.93
N TRP A 21 -1.74 -5.93 0.55
CA TRP A 21 -3.14 -5.63 0.81
C TRP A 21 -3.60 -6.37 2.05
N VAL A 22 -3.90 -5.63 3.11
CA VAL A 22 -4.29 -6.15 4.41
C VAL A 22 -5.78 -5.99 4.58
N ASP A 23 -6.50 -7.09 4.40
CA ASP A 23 -7.95 -7.17 4.54
C ASP A 23 -8.35 -8.63 4.83
N ASP A 24 -9.30 -8.85 5.74
CA ASP A 24 -9.79 -10.18 6.12
C ASP A 24 -10.84 -10.69 5.12
N ASN A 25 -11.40 -9.79 4.31
CA ASN A 25 -12.43 -10.08 3.34
C ASN A 25 -11.94 -10.03 1.89
N ILE A 26 -10.67 -9.72 1.63
CA ILE A 26 -10.16 -9.71 0.26
C ILE A 26 -10.14 -11.12 -0.33
N ASP A 27 -10.82 -11.27 -1.47
CA ASP A 27 -10.79 -12.46 -2.29
C ASP A 27 -10.28 -12.10 -3.69
N MET A 28 -9.05 -12.50 -4.00
CA MET A 28 -8.43 -12.22 -5.30
C MET A 28 -9.15 -12.88 -6.50
N ALA A 29 -10.07 -13.82 -6.26
CA ALA A 29 -10.92 -14.42 -7.27
C ALA A 29 -12.28 -13.72 -7.41
N ASN A 30 -12.68 -12.88 -6.45
CA ASN A 30 -13.93 -12.13 -6.50
C ASN A 30 -13.86 -11.03 -7.58
N LYS A 31 -14.95 -10.83 -8.32
CA LYS A 31 -15.02 -9.84 -9.41
C LYS A 31 -14.88 -8.40 -8.93
N ASP A 32 -15.43 -8.07 -7.77
CA ASP A 32 -15.43 -6.72 -7.22
C ASP A 32 -14.01 -6.34 -6.75
N ASP A 33 -13.32 -7.29 -6.12
CA ASP A 33 -11.91 -7.15 -5.76
C ASP A 33 -11.02 -7.09 -7.00
N GLN A 34 -11.28 -7.91 -8.02
CA GLN A 34 -10.55 -7.83 -9.29
C GLN A 34 -10.70 -6.49 -9.98
N HIS A 35 -11.90 -5.90 -9.95
CA HIS A 35 -12.14 -4.56 -10.51
C HIS A 35 -11.31 -3.49 -9.78
N THR A 36 -11.20 -3.59 -8.45
CA THR A 36 -10.40 -2.67 -7.62
C THR A 36 -8.90 -2.90 -7.79
N LEU A 37 -8.47 -4.16 -7.92
CA LEU A 37 -7.07 -4.57 -8.05
C LEU A 37 -6.50 -4.33 -9.46
N ALA A 38 -7.32 -4.35 -10.51
CA ALA A 38 -6.83 -4.26 -11.89
C ALA A 38 -6.09 -2.94 -12.19
N PRO A 39 -6.59 -1.75 -11.81
CA PRO A 39 -5.84 -0.50 -11.94
C PRO A 39 -4.54 -0.53 -11.12
N LEU A 40 -4.57 -1.10 -9.91
CA LEU A 40 -3.39 -1.18 -9.04
C LEU A 40 -2.29 -2.04 -9.67
N ARG A 41 -2.64 -3.23 -10.16
CA ARG A 41 -1.72 -4.15 -10.88
C ARG A 41 -1.16 -3.56 -12.18
N SER A 42 -1.74 -2.50 -12.73
CA SER A 42 -1.19 -1.81 -13.90
C SER A 42 -0.03 -0.86 -13.55
N VAL A 43 0.13 -0.53 -12.27
CA VAL A 43 1.12 0.43 -11.76
C VAL A 43 2.18 -0.24 -10.87
N VAL A 44 1.83 -1.37 -10.23
CA VAL A 44 2.71 -2.11 -9.30
C VAL A 44 3.04 -3.49 -9.83
N ASN A 45 4.17 -4.06 -9.43
CA ASN A 45 4.60 -5.36 -9.92
C ASN A 45 3.81 -6.51 -9.30
N GLN A 46 3.53 -6.37 -8.02
CA GLN A 46 2.98 -7.44 -7.21
C GLN A 46 2.02 -6.86 -6.19
N VAL A 47 0.88 -7.53 -6.07
CA VAL A 47 -0.07 -7.31 -4.98
C VAL A 47 -0.19 -8.62 -4.23
N ASN A 48 0.21 -8.61 -2.95
CA ASN A 48 0.13 -9.76 -2.06
C ASN A 48 -1.03 -9.55 -1.08
N PRO A 49 -2.00 -10.47 -1.00
CA PRO A 49 -3.00 -10.41 0.06
C PRO A 49 -2.33 -10.82 1.37
N CYS A 50 -2.75 -10.16 2.44
CA CYS A 50 -2.39 -10.50 3.81
C CYS A 50 -3.67 -10.56 4.63
N THR A 51 -4.24 -11.76 4.73
CA THR A 51 -5.48 -12.01 5.47
C THR A 51 -5.23 -12.44 6.91
N THR A 52 -3.96 -12.61 7.32
CA THR A 52 -3.59 -13.09 8.67
C THR A 52 -2.48 -12.27 9.32
N GLY A 53 -2.46 -12.29 10.66
CA GLY A 53 -1.57 -11.48 11.49
C GLY A 53 -0.09 -11.88 11.51
N GLU A 54 0.35 -12.91 10.77
CA GLU A 54 1.78 -13.29 10.75
C GLU A 54 2.41 -13.16 9.35
N GLN A 55 1.60 -13.23 8.29
CA GLN A 55 2.09 -13.22 6.90
C GLN A 55 2.76 -11.90 6.48
N HIS A 56 2.37 -10.78 7.08
CA HIS A 56 2.85 -9.46 6.68
C HIS A 56 4.33 -9.19 6.99
N VAL A 57 4.82 -9.66 8.15
CA VAL A 57 6.25 -9.48 8.51
C VAL A 57 7.12 -10.31 7.57
N GLN A 58 6.67 -11.52 7.25
CA GLN A 58 7.35 -12.39 6.28
C GLN A 58 7.38 -11.75 4.89
N GLN A 59 6.23 -11.29 4.38
CA GLN A 59 6.14 -10.63 3.07
C GLN A 59 7.02 -9.37 2.97
N LEU A 60 7.14 -8.58 4.04
CA LEU A 60 8.04 -7.39 4.07
C LEU A 60 9.52 -7.76 4.21
N SER A 61 9.84 -8.96 4.70
CA SER A 61 11.22 -9.39 4.92
C SER A 61 11.82 -10.16 3.74
N GLU A 62 11.02 -10.88 2.96
CA GLU A 62 11.47 -11.78 1.88
C GLU A 62 12.26 -11.08 0.75
N ASN A 63 11.98 -9.81 0.44
CA ASN A 63 12.72 -9.05 -0.58
C ASN A 63 13.37 -7.79 0.01
N PRO A 64 14.69 -7.75 0.26
CA PRO A 64 15.37 -6.60 0.86
C PRO A 64 15.58 -5.39 -0.04
N GLU A 65 15.58 -5.59 -1.34
CA GLU A 65 15.84 -4.54 -2.33
C GLU A 65 14.55 -3.86 -2.85
N GLU A 66 13.36 -4.33 -2.44
CA GLU A 66 12.08 -3.87 -2.95
C GLU A 66 11.38 -2.91 -1.97
N THR A 67 11.10 -1.68 -2.43
CA THR A 67 10.31 -0.72 -1.64
C THR A 67 8.87 -1.21 -1.58
N SER A 68 8.29 -1.24 -0.39
CA SER A 68 6.95 -1.76 -0.15
C SER A 68 5.98 -0.65 0.26
N PHE A 69 4.74 -0.78 -0.18
CA PHE A 69 3.60 -0.01 0.29
C PHE A 69 2.54 -0.94 0.87
N VAL A 70 1.83 -0.48 1.89
CA VAL A 70 0.74 -1.26 2.49
C VAL A 70 -0.57 -0.53 2.27
N ILE A 71 -1.57 -1.25 1.78
CA ILE A 71 -2.96 -0.81 1.76
C ILE A 71 -3.67 -1.63 2.84
N SER A 72 -4.30 -0.98 3.80
CA SER A 72 -4.94 -1.67 4.91
C SER A 72 -6.39 -1.26 5.08
N SER A 73 -7.25 -2.26 5.30
CA SER A 73 -8.63 -2.07 5.76
C SER A 73 -8.71 -1.81 7.27
N ASP A 74 -9.90 -1.37 7.72
CA ASP A 74 -10.20 -0.80 9.04
C ASP A 74 -9.77 -1.68 10.23
N ALA A 75 -10.16 -2.96 10.24
CA ALA A 75 -10.02 -3.82 11.42
C ALA A 75 -8.61 -4.42 11.57
N LEU A 76 -8.03 -4.90 10.48
CA LEU A 76 -6.69 -5.49 10.50
C LEU A 76 -5.59 -4.42 10.57
N GLY A 77 -5.82 -3.23 10.02
CA GLY A 77 -4.84 -2.15 10.03
C GLY A 77 -4.44 -1.69 11.41
N GLN A 78 -5.40 -1.62 12.33
CA GLN A 78 -5.14 -1.26 13.73
C GLN A 78 -4.16 -2.22 14.43
N HIS A 79 -4.14 -3.50 14.03
CA HIS A 79 -3.27 -4.51 14.61
C HIS A 79 -1.92 -4.60 13.91
N LEU A 80 -1.94 -4.47 12.58
CA LEU A 80 -0.78 -4.68 11.73
C LEU A 80 0.14 -3.45 11.68
N VAL A 81 -0.44 -2.26 11.50
CA VAL A 81 0.33 -1.04 11.27
C VAL A 81 1.28 -0.72 12.43
N PRO A 82 0.92 -0.86 13.72
CA PRO A 82 1.85 -0.68 14.83
C PRO A 82 3.09 -1.59 14.77
N ASN A 83 3.01 -2.75 14.12
CA ASN A 83 4.12 -3.70 14.04
C ASN A 83 5.06 -3.40 12.86
N ILE A 84 4.57 -2.72 11.82
CA ILE A 84 5.32 -2.55 10.57
C ILE A 84 5.71 -1.10 10.26
N HIS A 85 5.11 -0.10 10.92
CA HIS A 85 5.31 1.31 10.57
C HIS A 85 6.77 1.79 10.70
N SER A 86 7.58 1.11 11.50
CA SER A 86 9.00 1.42 11.70
C SER A 86 9.93 0.70 10.73
N MET A 87 9.42 -0.25 9.93
CA MET A 87 10.24 -1.04 9.01
C MET A 87 10.85 -0.16 7.92
N PRO A 88 12.18 -0.15 7.72
CA PRO A 88 12.84 0.75 6.77
C PRO A 88 12.33 0.65 5.33
N LYS A 89 11.94 -0.55 4.87
CA LYS A 89 11.46 -0.81 3.51
C LYS A 89 10.02 -0.38 3.24
N LEU A 90 9.26 -0.15 4.30
CA LEU A 90 7.90 0.34 4.19
C LEU A 90 7.99 1.85 4.00
N ASP A 91 7.69 2.34 2.81
CA ASP A 91 7.74 3.77 2.52
C ASP A 91 6.43 4.46 2.89
N VAL A 92 5.31 3.79 2.59
CA VAL A 92 3.98 4.35 2.80
C VAL A 92 2.94 3.32 3.24
N ILE A 93 2.00 3.80 4.04
CA ILE A 93 0.77 3.10 4.39
C ILE A 93 -0.42 3.95 3.95
N TYR A 94 -1.33 3.34 3.19
CA TYR A 94 -2.67 3.86 2.91
C TYR A 94 -3.69 3.09 3.73
N THR A 95 -4.55 3.82 4.44
CA THR A 95 -5.65 3.21 5.20
C THR A 95 -6.96 3.49 4.50
N ILE A 96 -7.73 2.45 4.24
CA ILE A 96 -9.08 2.50 3.69
C ILE A 96 -10.05 2.16 4.83
N CYS A 97 -10.99 3.06 5.11
CA CYS A 97 -11.91 2.91 6.23
C CYS A 97 -13.30 3.47 5.91
N ASP A 98 -14.33 2.91 6.52
CA ASP A 98 -15.68 3.47 6.48
C ASP A 98 -15.83 4.65 7.45
N ASN A 99 -15.01 4.71 8.51
CA ASN A 99 -15.05 5.73 9.54
C ASN A 99 -13.69 6.41 9.76
N LYS A 100 -13.48 7.50 9.01
CA LYS A 100 -12.27 8.34 9.05
C LYS A 100 -11.95 8.90 10.44
N GLN A 101 -12.96 9.31 11.21
CA GLN A 101 -12.76 9.94 12.52
C GLN A 101 -12.21 8.97 13.56
N ARG A 102 -12.72 7.72 13.56
CA ARG A 102 -12.21 6.65 14.44
C ARG A 102 -10.74 6.35 14.15
N HIS A 103 -10.35 6.39 12.87
CA HIS A 103 -9.01 6.00 12.42
C HIS A 103 -7.97 7.10 12.60
N GLN A 104 -8.38 8.36 12.51
CA GLN A 104 -7.49 9.50 12.78
C GLN A 104 -6.89 9.49 14.19
N VAL A 105 -7.50 8.82 15.17
CA VAL A 105 -6.99 8.81 16.55
C VAL A 105 -5.70 7.99 16.67
N TRP A 106 -5.64 6.79 16.07
CA TRP A 106 -4.50 5.89 16.25
C TRP A 106 -3.37 6.13 15.24
N VAL A 107 -3.68 6.67 14.06
CA VAL A 107 -2.71 7.00 13.01
C VAL A 107 -1.96 8.32 13.23
N LYS A 108 -2.43 9.17 14.15
CA LYS A 108 -1.94 10.55 14.37
C LYS A 108 -0.43 10.66 14.60
N ASN A 109 0.19 9.63 15.16
CA ASN A 109 1.60 9.63 15.53
C ASN A 109 2.48 8.84 14.55
N LEU A 110 1.91 8.31 13.47
CA LEU A 110 2.60 7.43 12.53
C LEU A 110 3.02 8.19 11.29
N THR A 111 4.33 8.42 11.14
CA THR A 111 4.92 9.29 10.11
C THR A 111 4.79 8.76 8.68
N LYS A 112 4.55 7.45 8.51
CA LYS A 112 4.47 6.80 7.19
C LYS A 112 3.04 6.69 6.64
N ILE A 113 2.05 7.23 7.36
CA ILE A 113 0.67 7.24 6.88
C ILE A 113 0.47 8.50 6.04
N GLN A 114 0.38 8.34 4.72
CA GLN A 114 0.19 9.47 3.79
C GLN A 114 -1.28 9.75 3.47
N GLY A 115 -2.21 8.83 3.77
CA GLY A 115 -3.62 9.03 3.45
C GLY A 115 -4.58 8.11 4.19
N ILE A 116 -5.71 8.68 4.60
CA ILE A 116 -6.89 7.97 5.10
C ILE A 116 -8.02 8.23 4.11
N HIS A 117 -8.46 7.18 3.43
CA HIS A 117 -9.45 7.23 2.37
C HIS A 117 -10.72 6.50 2.81
N THR A 118 -11.87 7.02 2.35
CA THR A 118 -13.18 6.41 2.55
C THR A 118 -13.75 6.09 1.18
N PHE A 119 -14.48 4.98 1.04
CA PHE A 119 -15.33 4.79 -0.12
C PHE A 119 -16.49 5.79 -0.01
N ILE A 120 -16.74 6.57 -1.08
CA ILE A 120 -17.81 7.57 -1.16
C ILE A 120 -19.07 6.90 -1.70
#